data_AF-A0A936C467-F1
#
_entry.id   AF-A0A936C467-F1
#
_cell.length_a   1.000
_cell.length_b   1.000
_cell.length_c   1.000
_cell.angle_alpha   90.00
_cell.angle_beta   90.00
_cell.angle_gamma   90.00
#
_symmetry.space_group_name_H-M   'P 1'
#
loop_
_entity.id
_entity.type
_entity.pdbx_description
1 polymer ?
#
loop_
_entity_poly.entity_id
_entity_poly.type
_entity_poly.pdbx_seq_one_letter_code
_entity_poly.pdbx_strand_id
1 'polypeptide(L)' 'MELGMPERRTHNHVRHGTLDLLAAVNAAPGEVAATTKKQHRGKDFVAFLTDIDGLVEPALDVHVILDSLSAHKPRT' A
#
# COMPACT_ATOMS: atom_id res chain seq x y z
N MET A 1 -16.94 -6.64 30.33
CA MET A 1 -16.36 -5.37 29.84
C MET A 1 -15.44 -4.89 30.95
N GLU A 2 -14.13 -4.94 30.73
CA GLU A 2 -13.15 -4.54 31.74
C GLU A 2 -12.81 -3.05 31.53
N LEU A 3 -12.92 -2.26 32.58
CA LEU A 3 -12.79 -0.80 32.54
C LEU A 3 -11.30 -0.43 32.44
N GLY A 4 -10.87 0.17 31.34
CA GLY A 4 -9.50 0.69 31.17
C GLY A 4 -8.67 0.08 30.02
N MET A 5 -9.18 -0.91 29.30
CA MET A 5 -8.51 -1.43 28.10
C MET A 5 -9.02 -0.65 26.86
N PRO A 6 -8.15 -0.03 26.04
CA PRO A 6 -8.59 0.60 24.80
C PRO A 6 -9.26 -0.46 23.92
N GLU A 7 -10.49 -0.16 23.49
CA GLU A 7 -11.26 -1.01 22.59
C GLU A 7 -10.43 -1.25 21.32
N ARG A 8 -10.00 -2.49 21.09
CA ARG A 8 -9.38 -2.88 19.81
C ARG A 8 -10.47 -2.87 18.75
N ARG A 9 -10.66 -1.72 18.10
CA ARG A 9 -11.43 -1.64 16.86
C ARG A 9 -10.61 -2.30 15.76
N THR A 10 -10.86 -3.58 15.52
CA THR A 10 -10.44 -4.22 14.28
C THR A 10 -11.19 -3.51 13.16
N HIS A 11 -10.50 -2.69 12.37
CA HIS A 11 -11.10 -2.02 11.23
C HIS A 11 -11.50 -3.09 10.23
N ASN A 12 -12.76 -3.51 10.26
CA ASN A 12 -13.30 -4.51 9.34
C ASN A 12 -13.31 -3.89 7.95
N HIS A 13 -12.26 -4.17 7.17
CA HIS A 13 -12.15 -3.75 5.79
C HIS A 13 -12.94 -4.71 4.89
N VAL A 14 -14.25 -4.45 4.78
CA VAL A 14 -15.14 -5.19 3.87
C VAL A 14 -14.95 -4.66 2.45
N ARG A 15 -14.41 -5.47 1.54
CA ARG A 15 -14.23 -5.10 0.13
C ARG A 15 -15.44 -5.53 -0.68
N HIS A 16 -16.25 -4.56 -1.13
CA HIS A 16 -17.38 -4.76 -2.07
C HIS A 16 -16.91 -4.90 -3.53
N GLY A 17 -15.76 -5.56 -3.72
CA GLY A 17 -14.79 -5.33 -4.79
C GLY A 17 -15.32 -5.11 -6.22
N THR A 18 -14.70 -4.15 -6.90
CA THR A 18 -14.63 -4.11 -8.38
C THR A 18 -13.21 -3.80 -8.88
N LEU A 19 -12.42 -3.06 -8.09
CA LEU A 19 -11.03 -2.69 -8.39
C LEU A 19 -10.17 -2.68 -7.11
N ASP A 20 -8.89 -2.95 -7.27
CA ASP A 20 -7.85 -2.81 -6.25
C ASP A 20 -7.07 -1.52 -6.50
N LEU A 21 -6.93 -0.67 -5.48
CA LEU A 21 -6.20 0.60 -5.57
C LEU A 21 -4.83 0.44 -4.92
N LEU A 22 -3.77 0.65 -5.71
CA LEU A 22 -2.40 0.83 -5.22
C LEU A 22 -2.13 2.33 -5.23
N ALA A 23 -1.71 2.89 -4.10
CA ALA A 23 -1.39 4.30 -3.98
C ALA A 23 -0.17 4.50 -3.08
N ALA A 24 0.68 5.45 -3.45
CA ALA A 24 1.82 5.90 -2.67
C ALA A 24 1.79 7.42 -2.60
N VAL A 25 2.18 7.97 -1.46
CA VAL A 25 2.32 9.41 -1.26
C VAL A 25 3.79 9.72 -0.97
N ASN A 26 4.34 10.70 -1.69
CA ASN A 26 5.66 11.24 -1.38
C ASN A 26 5.55 12.07 -0.10
N ALA A 27 6.20 11.63 0.97
CA ALA A 27 6.01 12.18 2.32
C ALA A 27 6.43 13.65 2.47
N ALA A 28 7.31 14.16 1.59
CA ALA A 28 7.76 15.54 1.64
C ALA A 28 6.81 16.51 0.90
N PRO A 29 6.65 16.44 -0.44
CA PRO A 29 5.78 17.34 -1.20
C PRO A 29 4.30 16.94 -1.16
N GLY A 30 3.96 15.70 -0.77
CA GLY A 30 2.58 15.21 -0.72
C GLY A 30 2.03 14.71 -2.05
N GLU A 31 2.87 14.56 -3.08
CA GLU A 31 2.48 14.03 -4.39
C GLU A 31 1.97 12.59 -4.27
N VAL A 32 0.92 12.26 -5.02
CA VAL A 32 0.30 10.92 -4.99
C VAL A 32 0.47 10.23 -6.33
N ALA A 33 1.10 9.05 -6.31
CA ALA A 33 1.08 8.11 -7.42
C ALA A 33 0.02 7.04 -7.12
N ALA A 34 -0.87 6.75 -8.06
CA ALA A 34 -1.91 5.74 -7.87
C ALA A 34 -2.26 4.99 -9.16
N THR A 35 -2.60 3.72 -9.02
CA THR A 35 -3.08 2.88 -10.11
C THR A 35 -4.14 1.90 -9.64
N THR A 36 -5.09 1.58 -10.51
CA THR A 36 -6.11 0.57 -10.22
C THR A 36 -5.81 -0.72 -10.95
N LYS A 37 -5.99 -1.85 -10.27
CA LYS A 37 -5.82 -3.20 -10.81
C LYS A 37 -7.13 -3.97 -10.68
N LYS A 38 -7.35 -4.93 -11.59
CA LYS A 38 -8.55 -5.77 -11.55
C LYS A 38 -8.57 -6.75 -10.37
N GLN A 39 -7.40 -7.07 -9.81
CA GLN A 39 -7.23 -8.06 -8.77
C GLN A 39 -6.13 -7.63 -7.81
N HIS A 40 -6.19 -8.16 -6.59
CA HIS A 40 -5.21 -7.89 -5.54
C HIS A 40 -4.10 -8.94 -5.59
N ARG A 41 -3.00 -8.65 -6.29
CA ARG A 41 -1.87 -9.59 -6.45
C ARG A 41 -0.54 -8.90 -6.14
N GLY A 42 0.36 -9.60 -5.44
CA GLY A 42 1.70 -9.10 -5.14
C GLY A 42 2.53 -8.71 -6.37
N LYS A 43 2.34 -9.37 -7.51
CA LYS A 43 3.00 -8.97 -8.78
C LYS A 43 2.59 -7.57 -9.25
N ASP A 44 1.34 -7.18 -8.99
CA ASP A 44 0.82 -5.88 -9.41
C ASP A 44 1.35 -4.79 -8.47
N PHE A 45 1.60 -5.13 -7.20
CA PHE A 45 2.33 -4.30 -6.26
C PHE A 45 3.80 -4.11 -6.67
N VAL A 46 4.52 -5.17 -7.06
CA VAL A 46 5.91 -5.06 -7.54
C VAL A 46 5.98 -4.19 -8.80
N ALA A 47 5.07 -4.38 -9.76
CA ALA A 47 5.00 -3.54 -10.96
C ALA A 47 4.76 -2.06 -10.61
N PHE A 48 3.90 -1.78 -9.63
CA PHE A 48 3.68 -0.42 -9.13
C PHE A 48 4.92 0.19 -8.47
N LEU A 49 5.76 -0.60 -7.78
CA LEU A 49 7.04 -0.12 -7.26
C LEU A 49 8.01 0.23 -8.39
N THR A 50 8.02 -0.53 -9.49
CA THR A 50 8.81 -0.19 -10.69
C THR A 50 8.31 1.11 -11.34
N ASP A 51 7.00 1.33 -11.37
CA ASP A 51 6.42 2.58 -11.87
C ASP A 51 6.88 3.77 -11.00
N ILE A 52 6.92 3.62 -9.67
CA ILE A 52 7.42 4.65 -8.74
C ILE A 52 8.91 4.91 -8.94
N ASP A 53 9.72 3.87 -9.07
CA ASP A 53 11.17 3.98 -9.28
C ASP A 53 11.48 4.81 -10.53
N GLY A 54 10.71 4.64 -11.61
CA GLY A 54 10.84 5.44 -12.83
C GLY A 54 10.42 6.91 -12.70
N LEU A 55 9.73 7.31 -11.63
CA LEU A 55 9.35 8.70 -11.36
C LEU A 55 10.43 9.45 -10.55
N VAL A 56 11.38 8.73 -9.95
CA VAL A 56 12.41 9.29 -9.08
C VAL A 56 13.71 9.48 -9.86
N GLU A 57 14.47 10.52 -9.52
CA GLU A 57 15.77 10.77 -10.14
C GLU A 57 16.71 9.57 -9.90
N PRO A 58 17.43 9.06 -10.92
CA PRO A 58 18.22 7.82 -10.80
C PRO A 58 19.32 7.83 -9.73
N ALA A 59 19.70 9.00 -9.22
CA ALA A 59 20.71 9.15 -8.18
C ALA A 59 20.15 9.05 -6.75
N LEU A 60 18.82 8.93 -6.60
CA LEU A 60 18.14 8.90 -5.31
C LEU A 60 17.60 7.50 -4.99
N ASP A 61 17.72 7.10 -3.73
CA ASP A 61 17.10 5.89 -3.23
C ASP A 61 15.63 6.13 -2.84
N VAL A 62 14.75 5.17 -3.17
CA VAL A 62 13.35 5.20 -2.77
C VAL A 62 13.18 4.46 -1.43
N HIS A 63 12.79 5.20 -0.39
CA HIS A 63 12.41 4.60 0.89
C HIS A 63 10.89 4.43 0.98
N VAL A 64 10.41 3.20 1.17
CA VAL A 64 8.98 2.88 1.19
C VAL A 64 8.54 2.47 2.59
N ILE A 65 7.50 3.13 3.10
CA ILE A 65 6.78 2.72 4.31
C ILE A 65 5.48 2.05 3.88
N LEU A 66 5.33 0.77 4.18
CA LEU A 66 4.17 -0.03 3.81
C LEU A 66 3.22 -0.21 5.00
N ASP A 67 1.93 -0.32 4.70
CA ASP A 67 0.95 -0.79 5.67
C ASP A 67 1.11 -2.30 5.93
N SER A 68 0.44 -2.83 6.95
CA SER A 68 0.60 -4.24 7.36
C SER A 68 -0.19 -5.23 6.48
N LEU A 69 -0.27 -5.01 5.17
CA LEU A 69 -1.08 -5.81 4.25
C LEU A 69 -0.34 -7.07 3.77
N SER A 70 -1.07 -8.19 3.66
CA SER A 70 -0.49 -9.49 3.28
C SER A 70 0.07 -9.52 1.85
N ALA A 71 -0.40 -8.66 0.96
CA ALA A 71 0.11 -8.53 -0.40
C ALA A 71 1.58 -8.09 -0.49
N HIS A 72 2.11 -7.46 0.57
CA HIS A 72 3.51 -7.05 0.68
C HIS A 72 4.45 -8.19 1.10
N LYS A 73 3.88 -9.32 1.52
CA LYS A 73 4.67 -10.48 1.96
C LYS A 73 4.83 -11.45 0.79
N PRO A 74 6.05 -11.90 0.46
CA PRO A 74 6.25 -12.97 -0.51
C PRO A 74 5.49 -14.21 -0.03
N ARG A 75 4.82 -14.90 -0.95
CA ARG A 75 4.27 -16.22 -0.66
C ARG A 75 5.45 -17.19 -0.58
N THR A 76 5.70 -17.71 0.62
CA THR A 76 6.66 -18.81 0.83
C THR A 76 6.14 -20.10 0.22
#